data_AF-A0A839NUA7-F1
#
_entry.id   AF-A0A839NUA7-F1
#
_cell.length_a   1.000
_cell.length_b   1.000
_cell.length_c   1.000
_cell.angle_alpha   90.00
_cell.angle_beta   90.00
_cell.angle_gamma   90.00
#
_symmetry.space_group_name_H-M   'P 1'
#
loop_
_entity.id
_entity.type
_entity.pdbx_description
1 polymer ?
#
loop_
_entity_poly.entity_id
_entity_poly.type
_entity_poly.pdbx_seq_one_letter_code
_entity_poly.pdbx_strand_id
1 'polypeptide(L)'
;MIARTAIALMITTSAALAGPAAAPVADRDTLRQHCTGDYLSYCGEFAPDSAEVRTCFKQNKAKLSPNCQAAITSYNKAQKRADLR
;
A
#
# COMPACT_ATOMS: atom_id res chain seq x y z
N MET A 1 -55.53 7.31 37.19
CA MET A 1 -54.61 7.52 36.05
C MET A 1 -53.22 7.67 36.67
N ILE A 2 -52.22 6.81 36.52
CA ILE A 2 -51.77 5.99 35.39
C ILE A 2 -51.20 4.69 35.99
N ALA A 3 -51.71 3.54 35.55
CA ALA A 3 -51.29 2.23 36.00
C ALA A 3 -50.07 1.75 35.20
N ARG A 4 -49.10 1.17 35.92
CA ARG A 4 -48.35 -0.05 35.58
C ARG A 4 -48.15 -0.34 34.09
N THR A 5 -46.93 -0.16 33.57
CA THR A 5 -46.30 -1.16 32.68
C THR A 5 -44.82 -0.85 32.41
N ALA A 6 -44.01 -1.88 32.71
CA ALA A 6 -42.81 -2.32 32.01
C ALA A 6 -41.62 -1.35 31.82
N ILE A 7 -40.64 -1.58 32.70
CA ILE A 7 -39.21 -1.37 32.49
C ILE A 7 -38.81 -1.95 31.12
N ALA A 8 -38.65 -1.09 30.12
CA ALA A 8 -38.03 -1.44 28.85
C ALA A 8 -36.52 -1.19 28.98
N LEU A 9 -35.82 -2.16 29.57
CA LEU A 9 -34.36 -2.25 29.54
C LEU A 9 -33.93 -2.62 28.11
N MET A 10 -33.88 -1.62 27.22
CA MET A 10 -33.25 -1.80 25.91
C MET A 10 -31.74 -1.76 26.08
N ILE A 11 -31.16 -2.94 26.27
CA ILE A 11 -29.73 -3.19 26.15
C ILE A 11 -29.40 -3.12 24.66
N THR A 12 -29.01 -1.94 24.17
CA THR A 12 -28.43 -1.81 22.83
C THR A 12 -27.02 -2.37 22.88
N THR A 13 -26.87 -3.48 22.15
CA THR A 13 -25.64 -4.25 21.99
C THR A 13 -24.50 -3.39 21.44
N SER A 14 -23.35 -3.58 22.07
CA SER A 14 -22.07 -2.90 21.86
C SER A 14 -21.68 -2.81 20.38
N ALA A 15 -21.40 -1.59 19.91
CA ALA A 15 -20.78 -1.35 18.63
C ALA A 15 -19.42 -2.06 18.56
N ALA A 16 -19.24 -2.97 17.60
CA ALA A 16 -17.95 -3.52 17.26
C ALA A 16 -17.06 -2.39 16.71
N LEU A 17 -16.05 -1.99 17.48
CA LEU A 17 -14.98 -1.11 17.01
C LEU A 17 -14.11 -1.89 16.01
N ALA A 18 -14.52 -1.90 14.74
CA ALA A 18 -13.61 -2.24 13.65
C ALA A 18 -12.59 -1.10 13.53
N GLY A 19 -11.48 -1.22 14.27
CA GLY A 19 -10.35 -0.30 14.16
C GLY A 19 -9.78 -0.30 12.73
N PRO A 20 -9.24 0.82 12.24
CA PRO A 20 -8.67 0.85 10.90
C PRO A 20 -7.47 -0.10 10.85
N ALA A 21 -7.60 -1.19 10.10
CA ALA A 21 -6.47 -2.01 9.70
C ALA A 21 -5.51 -1.11 8.91
N ALA A 22 -4.43 -0.66 9.57
CA ALA A 22 -3.38 0.12 8.95
C ALA A 22 -2.89 -0.65 7.72
N ALA A 23 -3.19 -0.11 6.54
CA ALA A 23 -2.74 -0.69 5.30
C ALA A 23 -1.21 -0.64 5.26
N PRO A 24 -0.53 -1.62 4.64
CA PRO A 24 0.87 -1.45 4.32
C PRO A 24 0.99 -0.24 3.40
N VAL A 25 1.58 0.85 3.91
CA VAL A 25 2.03 1.97 3.08
C VAL A 25 3.00 1.42 2.05
N ALA A 26 2.92 1.89 0.82
CA ALA A 26 3.76 1.37 -0.24
C ALA A 26 5.23 1.71 0.04
N ASP A 27 5.94 0.72 0.55
CA ASP A 27 7.25 0.89 1.17
C ASP A 27 8.33 1.26 0.14
N ARG A 28 8.79 2.51 0.20
CA ARG A 28 9.81 3.01 -0.72
C ARG A 28 11.18 2.48 -0.39
N ASP A 29 11.45 2.25 0.89
CA ASP A 29 12.74 1.82 1.35
C ASP A 29 13.04 0.41 0.85
N THR A 30 12.09 -0.51 0.90
CA THR A 30 12.20 -1.83 0.25
C THR A 30 12.49 -1.71 -1.25
N LEU A 31 11.81 -0.79 -1.96
CA LEU A 31 12.06 -0.60 -3.38
C LEU A 31 13.49 -0.11 -3.64
N ARG A 32 13.96 0.88 -2.89
CA ARG A 32 15.34 1.40 -3.00
C ARG A 32 16.36 0.31 -2.68
N GLN A 33 16.20 -0.38 -1.55
CA GLN A 33 17.09 -1.47 -1.11
C GLN A 33 17.32 -2.52 -2.19
N HIS A 34 16.27 -2.92 -2.91
CA HIS A 34 16.38 -3.95 -3.93
C HIS A 34 16.73 -3.42 -5.33
N CYS A 35 16.45 -2.15 -5.63
CA CYS A 35 16.57 -1.62 -6.99
C CYS A 35 17.73 -0.63 -7.18
N THR A 36 18.49 -0.22 -6.16
CA THR A 36 19.57 0.78 -6.35
C THR A 36 20.58 0.38 -7.42
N GLY A 37 21.05 -0.88 -7.45
CA GLY A 37 22.02 -1.34 -8.47
C GLY A 37 21.44 -1.33 -9.89
N ASP A 38 20.21 -1.81 -10.04
CA ASP A 38 19.49 -1.82 -11.32
C ASP A 38 19.17 -0.39 -11.79
N TYR A 39 18.80 0.50 -10.87
CA TYR A 39 18.56 1.91 -11.14
C TYR A 39 19.81 2.58 -11.70
N LEU A 40 20.96 2.44 -11.03
CA LEU A 40 22.21 3.03 -11.50
C LEU A 40 22.65 2.48 -12.87
N SER A 41 22.34 1.20 -13.16
CA SER A 41 22.72 0.54 -14.40
C SER A 41 21.85 0.92 -15.60
N TYR A 42 20.56 1.19 -15.38
CA TYR A 42 19.59 1.34 -16.48
C TYR A 42 18.82 2.66 -16.49
N CYS A 43 18.67 3.32 -15.35
CA CYS A 43 17.75 4.44 -15.15
C CYS A 43 18.39 5.65 -14.44
N GLY A 44 19.71 5.66 -14.24
CA GLY A 44 20.44 6.66 -13.45
C GLY A 44 20.48 8.07 -14.06
N GLU A 45 20.05 8.21 -15.32
CA GLU A 45 19.88 9.52 -15.99
C GLU A 45 18.67 10.32 -15.46
N PHE A 46 17.71 9.64 -14.83
CA PHE A 46 16.49 10.25 -14.32
C PHE A 46 16.58 10.55 -12.84
N ALA A 47 15.92 11.62 -12.39
CA ALA A 47 15.82 11.93 -10.97
C ALA A 47 15.19 10.76 -10.19
N PRO A 48 15.70 10.43 -8.99
CA PRO A 48 15.12 9.37 -8.17
C PRO A 48 13.66 9.67 -7.84
N ASP A 49 12.86 8.61 -7.68
CA ASP A 49 11.42 8.68 -7.37
C ASP A 49 10.53 9.40 -8.40
N SER A 50 11.08 9.72 -9.58
CA SER A 50 10.35 10.40 -10.65
C SER A 50 9.45 9.47 -11.47
N ALA A 51 8.56 10.07 -12.29
CA ALA A 51 7.70 9.31 -13.21
C ALA A 51 8.51 8.63 -14.32
N GLU A 52 9.61 9.25 -14.73
CA GLU A 52 10.55 8.76 -15.73
C GLU A 52 11.22 7.47 -15.24
N VAL A 53 11.67 7.41 -13.98
CA VAL A 53 12.24 6.19 -13.38
C VAL A 53 11.24 5.04 -13.40
N ARG A 54 9.96 5.29 -13.09
CA ARG A 54 8.91 4.26 -13.16
C ARG A 54 8.75 3.71 -14.58
N THR A 55 8.84 4.60 -15.57
CA THR A 55 8.74 4.23 -16.98
C THR A 55 9.96 3.43 -17.41
N CYS A 56 11.16 3.87 -17.03
CA CYS A 56 12.41 3.18 -17.31
C CYS A 56 12.42 1.75 -16.72
N PHE A 57 11.99 1.58 -15.46
CA PHE A 57 11.85 0.26 -14.86
C PHE A 57 10.84 -0.63 -15.58
N LYS A 58 9.73 -0.07 -16.07
CA LYS A 58 8.74 -0.82 -16.85
C LYS A 58 9.33 -1.33 -18.17
N GLN A 59 10.09 -0.49 -18.87
CA GLN A 59 10.73 -0.82 -20.14
C GLN A 59 11.86 -1.85 -19.97
N ASN A 60 12.66 -1.70 -18.91
CA ASN A 60 13.79 -2.57 -18.63
C ASN A 60 13.44 -3.77 -17.73
N LYS A 61 12.15 -4.00 -17.40
CA LYS A 61 11.73 -4.97 -16.37
C LYS A 61 12.41 -6.34 -16.50
N ALA A 62 12.52 -6.87 -17.71
CA ALA A 62 13.15 -8.17 -17.98
C ALA A 62 14.67 -8.20 -17.74
N LYS A 63 15.33 -7.04 -17.77
CA LYS A 63 16.78 -6.86 -17.55
C LYS A 63 17.14 -6.56 -16.10
N LEU A 64 16.15 -6.20 -15.28
CA LEU A 64 16.36 -5.94 -13.84
C LEU A 64 16.61 -7.25 -13.10
N SER A 65 17.30 -7.16 -11.97
CA SER A 65 17.45 -8.30 -11.06
C SER A 65 16.09 -8.86 -10.59
N PRO A 66 15.99 -10.18 -10.33
CA PRO A 66 14.75 -10.79 -9.85
C PRO A 66 14.20 -10.14 -8.57
N ASN A 67 15.09 -9.69 -7.68
CA ASN A 67 14.73 -9.01 -6.44
C ASN A 67 14.08 -7.65 -6.72
N CYS A 68 14.66 -6.83 -7.61
CA CYS A 68 14.06 -5.56 -7.98
C CYS A 68 12.71 -5.74 -8.69
N GLN A 69 12.58 -6.73 -9.58
CA GLN A 69 11.30 -7.04 -10.24
C GLN A 69 10.19 -7.38 -9.24
N ALA A 70 10.51 -8.19 -8.22
CA ALA A 70 9.59 -8.55 -7.16
C ALA A 70 9.21 -7.32 -6.31
N ALA A 71 10.19 -6.50 -5.94
CA ALA A 71 9.97 -5.27 -5.18
C ALA A 71 9.04 -4.30 -5.94
N ILE A 72 9.28 -4.05 -7.23
CA ILE A 72 8.40 -3.21 -8.08
C ILE A 72 6.97 -3.77 -8.12
N THR A 73 6.83 -5.09 -8.24
CA THR A 73 5.50 -5.73 -8.32
C THR A 73 4.73 -5.56 -7.01
N SER A 74 5.38 -5.85 -5.88
CA SER A 74 4.81 -5.67 -4.53
C SER A 74 4.45 -4.22 -4.26
N TYR A 75 5.35 -3.31 -4.63
CA TYR A 75 5.18 -1.88 -4.49
C TYR A 75 3.97 -1.34 -5.30
N ASN A 76 3.84 -1.73 -6.57
CA ASN A 76 2.69 -1.35 -7.41
C ASN A 76 1.36 -1.92 -6.86
N LYS A 77 1.39 -3.14 -6.33
CA LYS A 77 0.21 -3.76 -5.70
C LYS A 77 -0.20 -3.01 -4.43
N ALA A 78 0.76 -2.54 -3.63
CA ALA A 78 0.50 -1.74 -2.44
C ALA A 78 -0.09 -0.37 -2.80
N GLN A 79 0.47 0.31 -3.80
CA GLN A 79 -0.07 1.59 -4.32
C GLN A 79 -1.53 1.45 -4.76
N LYS A 80 -1.83 0.47 -5.63
CA LYS A 80 -3.20 0.26 -6.12
C LYS A 80 -4.22 0.05 -4.98
N ARG A 81 -3.79 -0.60 -3.89
CA ARG A 81 -4.64 -0.82 -2.70
C ARG A 81 -4.85 0.46 -1.89
N ALA A 82 -3.86 1.35 -1.87
CA ALA A 82 -3.99 2.66 -1.25
C ALA A 82 -4.91 3.56 -2.08
N ASP A 83 -4.77 3.55 -3.41
CA ASP A 83 -5.59 4.36 -4.32
C ASP A 83 -7.07 3.94 -4.38
N LEU A 84 -7.37 2.67 -4.03
CA LEU A 84 -8.73 2.12 -3.99
C LEU A 84 -9.48 2.47 -2.69
N ARG A 85 -8.77 2.96 -1.67
CA ARG A 85 -9.39 3.43 -0.42
C ARG A 85 -9.82 4.89 -0.54
#